data_AF-A0A8X6G6M4-F1
#
_entry.id   AF-A0A8X6G6M4-F1
#
_cell.length_a   1.000
_cell.length_b   1.000
_cell.length_c   1.000
_cell.angle_alpha   90.00
_cell.angle_beta   90.00
_cell.angle_gamma   90.00
#
_symmetry.space_group_name_H-M   'P 1'
#
loop_
_entity.id
_entity.type
_entity.pdbx_description
1 polymer ?
#
loop_
_entity_poly.entity_id
_entity_poly.type
_entity_poly.pdbx_seq_one_letter_code
_entity_poly.pdbx_strand_id
1 'polypeptide(L)'
;MDSSSDFVSEFKRVLSLIYPPYEFPDVYGRIFYFNWFPNPHHQECFQQHCVDVARRMDALCRRDHLLQEIWKEDITYAYLVGFLHDIGKPFVTRINFFGQQGFRGHAQVGARLVTLRFQDEIPEDVLLTMGVLIDCHLCCLRNLSFSSEHRLRVNAILHMYLPTLPHLLSLLMRLHSADQSSKQPPVQVDGSGYLYQAPFTFRKGRRVVIFLLGPMGSGKSTIARALTEELASCGSVLHLQRDEILMKLAKEGESYSSCYYRIKGDPALKRQLQTLWQECLDSASADILLVDTCQTYFLSNMIGFENCF
;
A
#
# COMPACT_ATOMS: atom_id res chain seq x y z
N MET A 1 -14.15 39.09 -6.05
CA MET A 1 -13.06 38.63 -6.93
C MET A 1 -13.16 37.12 -6.97
N ASP A 2 -13.53 36.55 -8.11
CA ASP A 2 -13.84 35.13 -8.29
C ASP A 2 -12.61 34.24 -8.01
N SER A 3 -12.57 33.63 -6.82
CA SER A 3 -11.56 32.65 -6.43
C SER A 3 -11.71 31.30 -7.16
N SER A 4 -12.76 31.12 -7.95
CA SER A 4 -13.07 29.87 -8.65
C SER A 4 -12.31 29.68 -9.97
N SER A 5 -11.79 30.74 -10.59
CA SER A 5 -11.10 30.66 -11.89
C SER A 5 -9.63 30.24 -11.77
N ASP A 6 -9.01 30.49 -10.60
CA ASP A 6 -7.58 30.29 -10.38
C ASP A 6 -7.18 28.80 -10.31
N PHE A 7 -7.92 28.00 -9.54
CA PHE A 7 -7.58 26.58 -9.37
C PHE A 7 -7.83 25.75 -10.64
N VAL A 8 -8.83 26.10 -11.46
CA VAL A 8 -9.10 25.36 -12.70
C VAL A 8 -7.97 25.57 -13.71
N SER A 9 -7.46 26.81 -13.79
CA SER A 9 -6.32 27.15 -14.63
C SER A 9 -5.06 26.42 -14.16
N GLU A 10 -4.78 26.45 -12.85
CA GLU A 10 -3.65 25.72 -12.26
C GLU A 10 -3.75 24.22 -12.48
N PHE A 11 -4.92 23.62 -12.20
CA PHE A 11 -5.16 22.20 -12.41
C PHE A 11 -4.94 21.82 -13.88
N LYS A 12 -5.47 22.61 -14.83
CA LYS A 12 -5.26 22.40 -16.26
C LYS A 12 -3.79 22.47 -16.63
N ARG A 13 -3.06 23.48 -16.14
CA ARG A 13 -1.62 23.65 -16.41
C ARG A 13 -0.84 22.44 -15.91
N VAL A 14 -0.97 22.10 -14.63
CA VAL A 14 -0.25 20.99 -14.00
C VAL A 14 -0.62 19.66 -14.66
N LEU A 15 -1.90 19.41 -14.91
CA LEU A 15 -2.34 18.19 -15.57
C LEU A 15 -1.77 18.08 -17.00
N SER A 16 -1.68 19.18 -17.75
CA SER A 16 -1.12 19.18 -19.10
C SER A 16 0.40 18.94 -19.10
N LEU A 17 1.10 19.28 -18.02
CA LEU A 17 2.52 18.96 -17.85
C LEU A 17 2.72 17.47 -17.53
N ILE A 18 1.84 16.91 -16.69
CA ILE A 18 1.90 15.50 -16.27
C ILE A 18 1.44 14.58 -17.41
N TYR A 19 0.24 14.81 -17.94
CA TYR A 19 -0.35 14.04 -19.02
C TYR A 19 -0.65 14.97 -20.20
N PRO A 20 0.35 15.31 -21.03
CA PRO A 20 0.13 16.14 -22.20
C PRO A 20 -1.05 15.63 -23.04
N PRO A 21 -2.06 16.47 -23.36
CA PRO A 21 -3.30 15.99 -23.97
C PRO A 21 -3.12 15.39 -25.37
N TYR A 22 -2.01 15.70 -26.05
CA TYR A 22 -1.66 15.12 -27.34
C TYR A 22 -0.97 13.74 -27.22
N GLU A 23 -0.36 13.43 -26.08
CA GLU A 23 0.29 12.14 -25.82
C GLU A 23 -0.62 11.18 -25.06
N PHE A 24 -1.40 11.72 -24.11
CA PHE A 24 -2.26 10.96 -23.21
C PHE A 24 -3.72 11.44 -23.24
N PRO A 25 -4.38 11.50 -24.41
CA PRO A 25 -5.71 12.11 -24.55
C PRO A 25 -6.76 11.46 -23.64
N ASP A 26 -6.77 10.13 -23.53
CA ASP A 26 -7.76 9.40 -22.73
C ASP A 26 -7.54 9.59 -21.23
N VAL A 27 -6.28 9.55 -20.77
CA VAL A 27 -5.92 9.73 -19.35
C VAL A 27 -6.21 11.18 -18.95
N TYR A 28 -5.75 12.14 -19.75
CA TYR A 28 -5.99 13.56 -19.54
C TYR A 28 -7.50 13.85 -19.48
N GLY A 29 -8.26 13.41 -20.48
CA GLY A 29 -9.71 13.66 -20.55
C GLY A 29 -10.44 13.04 -19.35
N ARG A 30 -10.12 11.80 -19.00
CA ARG A 30 -10.74 11.11 -17.86
C ARG A 30 -10.47 11.81 -16.54
N ILE A 31 -9.26 12.34 -16.32
CA ILE A 31 -8.92 13.10 -15.11
C ILE A 31 -9.57 14.49 -15.13
N PHE A 32 -9.44 15.22 -16.24
CA PHE A 32 -9.88 16.62 -16.33
C PHE A 32 -11.39 16.78 -16.15
N TYR A 33 -12.18 15.88 -16.74
CA TYR A 33 -13.63 15.90 -16.66
C TYR A 33 -14.21 15.13 -15.46
N PHE A 34 -13.36 14.49 -14.65
CA PHE A 34 -13.85 13.81 -13.47
C PHE A 34 -14.33 14.80 -12.41
N ASN A 35 -15.47 14.49 -11.81
CA ASN A 35 -15.96 15.19 -10.64
C ASN A 35 -16.72 14.23 -9.72
N TRP A 36 -16.59 14.38 -8.40
CA TRP A 36 -17.45 13.70 -7.43
C TRP A 36 -18.66 14.57 -7.11
N PHE A 37 -19.77 13.97 -6.68
CA PHE A 37 -20.87 14.79 -6.18
C PHE A 37 -20.50 15.42 -4.83
N PRO A 38 -20.90 16.69 -4.59
CA PRO A 38 -20.74 17.31 -3.29
C PRO A 38 -21.32 16.44 -2.18
N ASN A 39 -20.61 16.31 -1.08
CA ASN A 39 -21.04 15.57 0.10
C ASN A 39 -20.55 16.27 1.38
N PRO A 40 -21.00 15.86 2.57
CA PRO A 40 -20.62 16.54 3.82
C PRO A 40 -19.11 16.62 4.11
N HIS A 41 -18.29 15.78 3.45
CA HIS A 41 -16.84 15.76 3.59
C HIS A 41 -16.09 16.44 2.42
N HIS A 42 -16.79 16.73 1.32
CA HIS A 42 -16.24 17.32 0.11
C HIS A 42 -17.29 18.25 -0.50
N GLN A 43 -17.28 19.52 -0.10
CA GLN A 43 -18.09 20.56 -0.77
C GLN A 43 -17.33 21.19 -1.95
N GLU A 44 -16.02 21.00 -2.01
CA GLU A 44 -15.17 21.34 -3.14
C GLU A 44 -15.30 20.33 -4.30
N CYS A 45 -14.93 20.77 -5.51
CA CYS A 45 -14.79 19.87 -6.66
C CYS A 45 -13.43 19.14 -6.64
N PHE A 46 -13.33 18.06 -7.41
CA PHE A 46 -12.10 17.25 -7.48
C PHE A 46 -10.86 18.08 -7.86
N GLN A 47 -10.98 18.94 -8.88
CA GLN A 47 -9.87 19.76 -9.36
C GLN A 47 -9.35 20.70 -8.26
N GLN A 48 -10.28 21.34 -7.55
CA GLN A 48 -9.95 22.21 -6.43
C GLN A 48 -9.26 21.44 -5.31
N HIS A 49 -9.77 20.26 -4.94
CA HIS A 49 -9.16 19.42 -3.91
C HIS A 49 -7.72 19.04 -4.25
N CYS A 50 -7.46 18.58 -5.47
CA CYS A 50 -6.10 18.23 -5.90
C CYS A 50 -5.13 19.41 -5.79
N VAL A 51 -5.53 20.60 -6.24
CA VAL A 51 -4.70 21.81 -6.17
C VAL A 51 -4.48 22.25 -4.72
N ASP A 52 -5.52 22.26 -3.90
CA ASP A 52 -5.42 22.67 -2.49
C ASP A 52 -4.55 21.71 -1.68
N VAL A 53 -4.66 20.39 -1.91
CA VAL A 53 -3.77 19.39 -1.30
C VAL A 53 -2.34 19.57 -1.77
N ALA A 54 -2.10 19.79 -3.06
CA ALA A 54 -0.77 20.02 -3.61
C ALA A 54 -0.07 21.22 -2.96
N ARG A 55 -0.74 22.37 -2.92
CA ARG A 55 -0.23 23.61 -2.31
C ARG A 55 0.07 23.42 -0.81
N ARG A 56 -0.80 22.72 -0.08
CA ARG A 56 -0.61 22.44 1.35
C ARG A 56 0.51 21.44 1.62
N MET A 57 0.59 20.37 0.83
CA MET A 57 1.63 19.36 0.92
C MET A 57 3.01 19.99 0.69
N ASP A 58 3.13 20.81 -0.35
CA ASP A 58 4.35 21.55 -0.67
C ASP A 58 4.76 22.50 0.47
N ALA A 59 3.82 23.31 1.00
CA ALA A 59 4.09 24.20 2.12
C ALA A 59 4.54 23.47 3.40
N LEU A 60 3.88 22.35 3.73
CA LEU A 60 4.23 21.53 4.89
C LEU A 60 5.60 20.88 4.75
N CYS A 61 5.92 20.36 3.56
CA CYS A 61 7.18 19.69 3.31
C CYS A 61 8.34 20.67 3.15
N ARG A 62 8.09 21.89 2.66
CA ARG A 62 9.10 22.96 2.59
C ARG A 62 9.65 23.34 3.96
N ARG A 63 8.77 23.41 4.97
CA ARG A 63 9.17 23.71 6.36
C ARG A 63 10.12 22.66 6.93
N ASP A 64 9.96 21.41 6.52
CA ASP A 64 10.71 20.27 7.06
C ASP A 64 11.81 19.77 6.10
N HIS A 65 12.02 20.47 4.98
CA HIS A 65 12.96 20.11 3.91
C HIS A 65 12.77 18.69 3.34
N LEU A 66 11.52 18.28 3.11
CA LEU A 66 11.17 16.96 2.58
C LEU A 66 10.70 17.06 1.11
N LEU A 67 11.17 16.17 0.21
CA LEU A 67 10.74 16.11 -1.21
C LEU A 67 10.69 17.48 -1.90
N GLN A 68 11.72 18.31 -1.69
CA GLN A 68 11.79 19.69 -2.20
C GLN A 68 12.53 19.80 -3.53
N GLU A 69 13.07 18.70 -4.04
CA GLU A 69 13.65 18.65 -5.38
C GLU A 69 12.57 18.96 -6.44
N ILE A 70 13.00 19.63 -7.50
CA ILE A 70 12.13 20.11 -8.58
C ILE A 70 12.08 19.04 -9.67
N TRP A 71 10.87 18.65 -10.07
CA TRP A 71 10.65 17.76 -11.21
C TRP A 71 10.71 18.55 -12.53
N LYS A 72 9.82 19.53 -12.70
CA LYS A 72 9.73 20.42 -13.88
C LYS A 72 9.27 21.80 -13.47
N GLU A 73 9.79 22.82 -14.16
CA GLU A 73 9.48 24.23 -13.91
C GLU A 73 9.72 24.60 -12.43
N ASP A 74 8.65 24.83 -11.68
CA ASP A 74 8.60 25.19 -10.27
C ASP A 74 7.89 24.13 -9.41
N ILE A 75 7.61 22.95 -9.97
CA ILE A 75 6.85 21.88 -9.31
C ILE A 75 7.81 20.97 -8.55
N THR A 76 7.69 20.97 -7.21
CA THR A 76 8.39 20.04 -6.32
C THR A 76 7.77 18.65 -6.35
N TYR A 77 8.53 17.63 -5.98
CA TYR A 77 7.96 16.28 -5.78
C TYR A 77 6.88 16.25 -4.69
N ALA A 78 7.02 17.07 -3.63
CA ALA A 78 5.98 17.22 -2.61
C ALA A 78 4.65 17.76 -3.19
N TYR A 79 4.71 18.81 -4.01
CA TYR A 79 3.54 19.33 -4.71
C TYR A 79 2.92 18.25 -5.60
N LEU A 80 3.74 17.55 -6.38
CA LEU A 80 3.31 16.51 -7.31
C LEU A 80 2.59 15.35 -6.61
N VAL A 81 3.10 14.90 -5.45
CA VAL A 81 2.42 13.89 -4.61
C VAL A 81 1.05 14.39 -4.13
N GLY A 82 0.99 15.62 -3.62
CA GLY A 82 -0.27 16.20 -3.15
C GLY A 82 -1.30 16.33 -4.29
N PHE A 83 -0.86 16.71 -5.49
CA PHE A 83 -1.72 16.79 -6.67
C PHE A 83 -2.26 15.41 -7.10
N LEU A 84 -1.41 14.38 -7.04
CA LEU A 84 -1.68 13.05 -7.57
C LEU A 84 -2.27 12.04 -6.57
N HIS A 85 -2.38 12.38 -5.29
CA HIS A 85 -2.77 11.42 -4.24
C HIS A 85 -4.08 10.66 -4.53
N ASP A 86 -5.02 11.33 -5.17
CA ASP A 86 -6.35 10.81 -5.52
C ASP A 86 -6.52 10.52 -7.03
N ILE A 87 -5.44 10.54 -7.81
CA ILE A 87 -5.49 10.48 -9.29
C ILE A 87 -6.10 9.18 -9.83
N GLY A 88 -6.19 8.13 -9.01
CA GLY A 88 -6.84 6.87 -9.38
C GLY A 88 -8.37 6.89 -9.29
N LYS A 89 -8.99 7.88 -8.61
CA LYS A 89 -10.46 7.96 -8.45
C LYS A 89 -11.22 7.97 -9.79
N PRO A 90 -10.78 8.67 -10.85
CA PRO A 90 -11.40 8.61 -12.17
C PRO A 90 -11.36 7.25 -12.86
N PHE A 91 -10.51 6.32 -12.40
CA PHE A 91 -10.24 5.05 -13.07
C PHE A 91 -10.88 3.84 -12.38
N VAL A 92 -11.52 4.04 -11.24
CA VAL A 92 -12.19 2.97 -10.50
C VAL A 92 -13.70 3.14 -10.51
N THR A 93 -14.40 2.03 -10.29
CA THR A 93 -15.85 2.03 -10.18
C THR A 93 -16.28 2.85 -8.96
N ARG A 94 -17.14 3.85 -9.19
CA ARG A 94 -17.85 4.57 -8.14
C ARG A 94 -18.87 3.63 -7.50
N ILE A 95 -18.77 3.45 -6.19
CA ILE A 95 -19.71 2.65 -5.41
C ILE A 95 -20.55 3.61 -4.58
N ASN A 96 -21.87 3.54 -4.70
CA ASN A 96 -22.79 4.32 -3.88
C ASN A 96 -23.29 3.46 -2.72
N PHE A 97 -22.99 3.83 -1.48
CA PHE A 97 -23.53 3.21 -0.27
C PHE A 97 -24.22 4.28 0.57
N PHE A 98 -25.53 4.16 0.79
CA PHE A 98 -26.32 5.07 1.63
C PHE A 98 -26.14 6.57 1.32
N GLY A 99 -26.06 6.93 0.03
CA GLY A 99 -25.87 8.32 -0.40
C GLY A 99 -24.41 8.82 -0.33
N GLN A 100 -23.47 8.00 0.13
CA GLN A 100 -22.04 8.29 0.09
C GLN A 100 -21.37 7.62 -1.12
N GLN A 101 -20.42 8.32 -1.73
CA GLN A 101 -19.63 7.82 -2.84
C GLN A 101 -18.32 7.24 -2.31
N GLY A 102 -18.04 5.99 -2.67
CA GLY A 102 -16.78 5.31 -2.40
C GLY A 102 -16.04 4.99 -3.70
N PHE A 103 -14.72 5.07 -3.66
CA PHE A 103 -13.83 4.70 -4.75
C PHE A 103 -12.91 3.59 -4.23
N ARG A 104 -13.25 2.31 -4.41
CA ARG A 104 -12.41 1.22 -3.92
C ARG A 104 -11.24 0.99 -4.87
N GLY A 105 -10.05 0.78 -4.32
CA GLY A 105 -8.85 0.48 -5.11
C GLY A 105 -8.16 1.71 -5.74
N HIS A 106 -8.67 2.93 -5.54
CA HIS A 106 -8.16 4.10 -6.25
C HIS A 106 -6.73 4.47 -5.85
N ALA A 107 -6.33 4.26 -4.59
CA ALA A 107 -4.98 4.54 -4.14
C ALA A 107 -3.95 3.66 -4.88
N GLN A 108 -4.26 2.36 -5.06
CA GLN A 108 -3.43 1.40 -5.78
C GLN A 108 -3.35 1.75 -7.27
N VAL A 109 -4.50 2.06 -7.88
CA VAL A 109 -4.55 2.46 -9.29
C VAL A 109 -3.79 3.76 -9.49
N GLY A 110 -3.93 4.73 -8.59
CA GLY A 110 -3.20 5.99 -8.61
C GLY A 110 -1.69 5.78 -8.49
N ALA A 111 -1.24 5.00 -7.52
CA ALA A 111 0.18 4.66 -7.35
C ALA A 111 0.75 4.00 -8.62
N ARG A 112 0.03 3.04 -9.21
CA ARG A 112 0.47 2.38 -10.45
C ARG A 112 0.52 3.34 -11.64
N LEU A 113 -0.46 4.23 -11.78
CA LEU A 113 -0.46 5.27 -12.82
C LEU A 113 0.78 6.16 -12.70
N VAL A 114 1.11 6.59 -11.49
CA VAL A 114 2.29 7.43 -11.22
C VAL A 114 3.58 6.68 -11.52
N THR A 115 3.74 5.44 -11.03
CA THR A 115 4.94 4.64 -11.31
C THR A 115 5.15 4.45 -12.81
N LEU A 116 4.11 4.04 -13.55
CA LEU A 116 4.21 3.83 -14.99
C LEU A 116 4.48 5.12 -15.77
N ARG A 117 3.86 6.24 -15.34
CA ARG A 117 4.04 7.52 -16.02
C ARG A 117 5.47 8.04 -15.87
N PHE A 118 6.07 7.90 -14.70
CA PHE A 118 7.32 8.60 -14.37
C PHE A 118 8.55 7.69 -14.26
N GLN A 119 8.43 6.38 -14.55
CA GLN A 119 9.54 5.41 -14.46
C GLN A 119 10.82 5.86 -15.18
N ASP A 120 10.68 6.64 -16.26
CA ASP A 120 11.80 7.12 -17.08
C ASP A 120 12.12 8.62 -16.86
N GLU A 121 11.38 9.31 -15.97
CA GLU A 121 11.52 10.76 -15.73
C GLU A 121 11.94 11.13 -14.30
N ILE A 122 11.60 10.32 -13.30
CA ILE A 122 11.86 10.60 -11.88
C ILE A 122 12.83 9.55 -11.33
N PRO A 123 13.84 9.93 -10.52
CA PRO A 123 14.73 8.98 -9.86
C PRO A 123 13.97 7.88 -9.13
N GLU A 124 14.45 6.65 -9.21
CA GLU A 124 13.74 5.45 -8.76
C GLU A 124 13.34 5.51 -7.27
N ASP A 125 14.22 6.00 -6.40
CA ASP A 125 13.99 6.14 -4.96
C ASP A 125 12.92 7.19 -4.63
N VAL A 126 12.93 8.31 -5.35
CA VAL A 126 11.90 9.34 -5.26
C VAL A 126 10.57 8.80 -5.78
N LEU A 127 10.56 8.16 -6.94
CA LEU A 127 9.36 7.60 -7.56
C LEU A 127 8.73 6.52 -6.67
N LEU A 128 9.55 5.66 -6.08
CA LEU A 128 9.12 4.66 -5.10
C LEU A 128 8.49 5.32 -3.88
N THR A 129 9.12 6.38 -3.34
CA THR A 129 8.56 7.16 -2.23
C THR A 129 7.20 7.74 -2.60
N MET A 130 7.07 8.38 -3.76
CA MET A 130 5.81 8.93 -4.26
C MET A 130 4.74 7.84 -4.40
N GLY A 131 5.08 6.71 -4.99
CA GLY A 131 4.18 5.57 -5.17
C GLY A 131 3.64 5.04 -3.85
N VAL A 132 4.52 4.85 -2.86
CA VAL A 132 4.13 4.39 -1.52
C VAL A 132 3.27 5.43 -0.80
N LEU A 133 3.58 6.73 -0.92
CA LEU A 133 2.76 7.81 -0.37
C LEU A 133 1.33 7.79 -0.93
N ILE A 134 1.20 7.65 -2.25
CA ILE A 134 -0.10 7.58 -2.92
C ILE A 134 -0.84 6.30 -2.57
N ASP A 135 -0.18 5.15 -2.50
CA ASP A 135 -0.87 3.90 -2.13
C ASP A 135 -1.34 3.91 -0.66
N CYS A 136 -0.56 4.55 0.20
CA CYS A 136 -0.80 4.58 1.63
C CYS A 136 -1.48 5.87 2.14
N HIS A 137 -1.92 6.79 1.27
CA HIS A 137 -2.42 8.10 1.71
C HIS A 137 -3.66 8.02 2.62
N LEU A 138 -4.43 6.92 2.52
CA LEU A 138 -5.61 6.67 3.37
C LEU A 138 -5.26 6.06 4.75
N CYS A 139 -4.00 5.72 4.99
CA CYS A 139 -3.59 4.84 6.09
C CYS A 139 -3.36 5.56 7.41
N CYS A 140 -3.10 6.86 7.37
CA CYS A 140 -2.84 7.67 8.56
C CYS A 140 -4.10 8.05 9.34
N LEU A 141 -5.26 7.49 9.00
CA LEU A 141 -6.53 7.82 9.59
C LEU A 141 -7.10 6.64 10.35
N ARG A 142 -7.50 6.92 11.60
CA ARG A 142 -8.36 6.07 12.45
C ARG A 142 -9.70 5.77 11.78
N ASN A 143 -9.71 5.03 10.68
CA ASN A 143 -10.91 4.51 10.08
C ASN A 143 -10.98 3.02 10.38
N LEU A 144 -11.63 2.71 11.51
CA LEU A 144 -12.08 1.36 11.85
C LEU A 144 -12.98 0.75 10.74
N SER A 145 -13.44 1.57 9.80
CA SER A 145 -14.21 1.19 8.61
C SER A 145 -13.40 0.48 7.52
N PHE A 146 -12.06 0.48 7.57
CA PHE A 146 -11.25 -0.29 6.62
C PHE A 146 -11.36 -1.81 6.90
N SER A 147 -11.28 -2.64 5.86
CA SER A 147 -11.20 -4.09 6.03
C SER A 147 -9.88 -4.46 6.73
N SER A 148 -9.89 -5.60 7.44
CA SER A 148 -8.68 -6.19 8.03
C SER A 148 -7.59 -6.41 6.98
N GLU A 149 -7.98 -6.84 5.78
CA GLU A 149 -7.10 -7.04 4.63
C GLU A 149 -6.39 -5.75 4.20
N HIS A 150 -7.12 -4.63 4.09
CA HIS A 150 -6.53 -3.35 3.70
C HIS A 150 -5.49 -2.88 4.73
N ARG A 151 -5.77 -3.06 6.02
CA ARG A 151 -4.83 -2.74 7.11
C ARG A 151 -3.57 -3.61 7.07
N LEU A 152 -3.72 -4.92 6.86
CA LEU A 152 -2.58 -5.86 6.77
C LEU A 152 -1.68 -5.53 5.58
N ARG A 153 -2.27 -5.24 4.43
CA ARG A 153 -1.54 -4.86 3.21
C ARG A 153 -0.72 -3.59 3.41
N VAL A 154 -1.34 -2.54 3.96
CA VAL A 154 -0.69 -1.28 4.24
C VAL A 154 0.46 -1.48 5.21
N ASN A 155 0.24 -2.23 6.30
CA ASN A 155 1.30 -2.57 7.21
C ASN A 155 2.46 -3.26 6.47
N ALA A 156 2.18 -4.26 5.63
CA ALA A 156 3.22 -4.95 4.86
C ALA A 156 4.02 -3.99 3.96
N ILE A 157 3.37 -3.08 3.24
CA ILE A 157 4.03 -2.07 2.39
C ILE A 157 4.92 -1.15 3.24
N LEU A 158 4.37 -0.62 4.34
CA LEU A 158 5.15 0.24 5.22
C LEU A 158 6.31 -0.51 5.87
N HIS A 159 6.13 -1.77 6.28
CA HIS A 159 7.21 -2.63 6.78
C HIS A 159 8.29 -2.89 5.73
N MET A 160 7.92 -3.00 4.46
CA MET A 160 8.86 -3.19 3.37
C MET A 160 9.74 -1.97 3.11
N TYR A 161 9.15 -0.77 3.17
CA TYR A 161 9.82 0.44 2.71
C TYR A 161 10.28 1.39 3.81
N LEU A 162 9.75 1.31 5.04
CA LEU A 162 10.25 2.11 6.17
C LEU A 162 11.75 1.95 6.44
N PRO A 163 12.37 0.76 6.29
CA PRO A 163 13.81 0.59 6.46
C PRO A 163 14.65 1.29 5.38
N THR A 164 14.11 1.43 4.16
CA THR A 164 14.84 1.91 2.97
C THR A 164 14.50 3.35 2.58
N LEU A 165 13.33 3.86 2.96
CA LEU A 165 12.86 5.20 2.66
C LEU A 165 12.84 6.07 3.93
N PRO A 166 13.95 6.80 4.20
CA PRO A 166 14.00 7.71 5.33
C PRO A 166 12.89 8.77 5.17
N HIS A 167 12.22 9.11 6.27
CA HIS A 167 11.13 10.11 6.32
C HIS A 167 9.78 9.69 5.73
N LEU A 168 9.58 8.46 5.25
CA LEU A 168 8.30 7.99 4.72
C LEU A 168 7.12 8.27 5.67
N LEU A 169 7.28 7.98 6.96
CA LEU A 169 6.25 8.26 7.96
C LEU A 169 5.95 9.77 8.10
N SER A 170 6.97 10.61 8.11
CA SER A 170 6.82 12.06 8.17
C SER A 170 6.08 12.58 6.94
N LEU A 171 6.44 12.11 5.75
CA LEU A 171 5.78 12.45 4.49
C LEU A 171 4.32 12.00 4.46
N LEU A 172 4.00 10.79 4.92
CA LEU A 172 2.62 10.31 5.05
C LEU A 172 1.81 11.21 5.99
N MET A 173 2.39 11.61 7.12
CA MET A 173 1.73 12.55 8.04
C MET A 173 1.49 13.91 7.38
N ARG A 174 2.40 14.41 6.53
CA ARG A 174 2.21 15.68 5.80
C ARG A 174 1.12 15.56 4.74
N LEU A 175 1.13 14.50 3.95
CA LEU A 175 0.10 14.25 2.94
C LEU A 175 -1.28 14.14 3.59
N HIS A 176 -1.34 13.41 4.70
CA HIS A 176 -2.55 13.28 5.48
C HIS A 176 -3.06 14.63 6.03
N SER A 177 -2.17 15.44 6.61
CA SER A 177 -2.53 16.77 7.11
C SER A 177 -2.99 17.70 5.98
N ALA A 178 -2.36 17.61 4.81
CA ALA A 178 -2.73 18.37 3.62
C ALA A 178 -4.16 18.00 3.15
N ASP A 179 -4.45 16.70 3.01
CA ASP A 179 -5.76 16.18 2.60
C ASP A 179 -6.91 16.55 3.55
N GLN A 180 -6.69 16.49 4.87
CA GLN A 180 -7.77 16.82 5.81
C GLN A 180 -8.05 18.32 5.89
N SER A 181 -7.00 19.13 5.77
CA SER A 181 -7.12 20.57 5.90
C SER A 181 -7.58 21.26 4.60
N SER A 182 -7.50 20.57 3.45
CA SER A 182 -8.05 21.05 2.17
C SER A 182 -9.56 20.84 2.03
N LYS A 183 -10.12 19.83 2.68
CA LYS A 183 -11.56 19.51 2.65
C LYS A 183 -12.40 20.68 3.14
N GLN A 184 -13.60 20.84 2.57
CA GLN A 184 -14.56 21.86 3.00
C GLN A 184 -15.83 21.20 3.54
N PRO A 185 -16.13 21.32 4.86
CA PRO A 185 -15.33 21.98 5.90
C PRO A 185 -14.06 21.18 6.28
N PRO A 186 -13.00 21.84 6.79
CA PRO A 186 -11.80 21.15 7.23
C PRO A 186 -12.12 20.13 8.31
N VAL A 187 -11.56 18.93 8.18
CA VAL A 187 -11.73 17.89 9.18
C VAL A 187 -10.63 18.07 10.24
N GLN A 188 -11.03 18.43 11.48
CA GLN A 188 -10.07 18.50 12.59
C GLN A 188 -9.55 17.11 12.93
N VAL A 189 -8.22 16.96 12.92
CA VAL A 189 -7.55 15.70 13.25
C VAL A 189 -7.28 15.68 14.75
N ASP A 190 -8.18 15.09 15.52
CA ASP A 190 -7.98 14.81 16.94
C ASP A 190 -7.22 13.48 17.10
N GLY A 191 -5.91 13.54 16.89
CA GLY A 191 -5.03 12.39 17.09
C GLY A 191 -3.77 12.43 16.25
N SER A 192 -2.63 12.35 16.92
CA SER A 192 -1.37 11.95 16.32
C SER A 192 -1.58 10.72 15.42
N GLY A 193 -1.04 10.78 14.20
CA GLY A 193 -1.06 9.67 13.26
C GLY A 193 -0.38 8.46 13.90
N TYR A 194 -1.18 7.59 14.51
CA TYR A 194 -0.73 6.29 14.95
C TYR A 194 -0.88 5.34 13.77
N LEU A 195 0.24 4.78 13.31
CA LEU A 195 0.18 3.44 12.74
C LEU A 195 -0.60 2.59 13.73
N TYR A 196 -1.61 1.87 13.23
CA TYR A 196 -2.39 0.95 14.05
C TYR A 196 -1.41 0.20 14.96
N GLN A 197 -1.65 0.21 16.28
CA GLN A 197 -1.03 -0.77 17.16
C GLN A 197 -1.52 -2.12 16.64
N ALA A 198 -0.81 -2.69 15.68
CA ALA A 198 -0.95 -4.07 15.36
C ALA A 198 -0.86 -4.82 16.69
N PRO A 199 -1.58 -5.94 16.87
CA PRO A 199 -1.38 -6.80 18.04
C PRO A 199 0.10 -7.22 18.20
N PHE A 200 0.91 -6.99 17.17
CA PHE A 200 2.35 -7.13 17.15
C PHE A 200 3.03 -5.80 17.45
N THR A 201 3.82 -5.78 18.52
CA THR A 201 4.70 -4.66 18.83
C THR A 201 5.68 -4.48 17.67
N PHE A 202 5.79 -3.27 17.11
CA PHE A 202 6.83 -2.95 16.14
C PHE A 202 8.20 -3.28 16.75
N ARG A 203 8.77 -4.41 16.33
CA ARG A 203 10.20 -4.64 16.45
C ARG A 203 10.78 -4.18 15.13
N LYS A 204 11.75 -3.29 15.19
CA LYS A 204 12.55 -2.88 14.02
C LYS A 204 13.37 -4.11 13.58
N GLY A 205 12.71 -5.07 12.94
CA GLY A 205 13.34 -6.21 12.31
C GLY A 205 14.04 -5.74 11.04
N ARG A 206 15.21 -6.30 10.75
CA ARG A 206 15.89 -6.11 9.46
C ARG A 206 15.16 -6.83 8.30
N ARG A 207 14.07 -7.56 8.60
CA ARG A 207 13.39 -8.49 7.70
C ARG A 207 11.93 -8.08 7.49
N VAL A 208 11.48 -8.15 6.24
CA VAL A 208 10.09 -8.01 5.82
C VAL A 208 9.46 -9.40 5.75
N VAL A 209 8.30 -9.61 6.38
CA VAL A 209 7.56 -10.88 6.29
C VAL A 209 6.21 -10.65 5.63
N ILE A 210 5.94 -11.39 4.55
CA ILE A 210 4.69 -11.32 3.78
C ILE A 210 3.96 -12.65 3.92
N PHE A 211 2.77 -12.61 4.49
CA PHE A 211 1.91 -13.79 4.61
C PHE A 211 0.98 -13.91 3.41
N LEU A 212 1.03 -15.04 2.71
CA LEU A 212 0.07 -15.41 1.68
C LEU A 212 -0.91 -16.40 2.29
N LEU A 213 -2.13 -15.92 2.59
CA LEU A 213 -3.16 -16.69 3.28
C LEU A 213 -4.38 -16.88 2.37
N GLY A 214 -4.95 -18.08 2.38
CA GLY A 214 -6.11 -18.41 1.55
C GLY A 214 -6.35 -19.91 1.41
N PRO A 215 -7.51 -20.30 0.84
CA PRO A 215 -7.89 -21.70 0.71
C PRO A 215 -6.96 -22.50 -0.22
N MET A 216 -7.04 -23.82 -0.17
CA MET A 216 -6.30 -24.68 -1.09
C MET A 216 -6.72 -24.37 -2.54
N GLY A 217 -5.76 -24.29 -3.46
CA GLY A 217 -6.03 -23.97 -4.87
C GLY A 217 -6.27 -22.49 -5.19
N SER A 218 -6.19 -21.57 -4.22
CA SER A 218 -6.42 -20.13 -4.46
C SER A 218 -5.28 -19.40 -5.18
N GLY A 219 -4.29 -20.12 -5.71
CA GLY A 219 -3.15 -19.54 -6.45
C GLY A 219 -2.04 -18.92 -5.59
N LYS A 220 -2.04 -19.10 -4.26
CA LYS A 220 -1.02 -18.51 -3.36
C LYS A 220 0.40 -18.85 -3.77
N SER A 221 0.70 -20.12 -3.97
CA SER A 221 2.05 -20.57 -4.34
C SER A 221 2.47 -20.07 -5.72
N THR A 222 1.51 -19.88 -6.64
CA THR A 222 1.76 -19.26 -7.95
C THR A 222 2.11 -17.78 -7.79
N ILE A 223 1.33 -17.04 -6.99
CA ILE A 223 1.60 -15.63 -6.67
C ILE A 223 2.93 -15.51 -5.93
N ALA A 224 3.22 -16.38 -4.98
CA ALA A 224 4.45 -16.39 -4.20
C ALA A 224 5.69 -16.54 -5.08
N ARG A 225 5.65 -17.44 -6.06
CA ARG A 225 6.74 -17.61 -7.03
C ARG A 225 6.93 -16.36 -7.89
N ALA A 226 5.85 -15.82 -8.44
CA ALA A 226 5.92 -14.58 -9.21
C ALA A 226 6.48 -13.40 -8.36
N LEU A 227 6.02 -13.27 -7.12
CA LEU A 227 6.53 -12.28 -6.18
C LEU A 227 7.99 -12.51 -5.80
N THR A 228 8.45 -13.76 -5.75
CA THR A 228 9.86 -14.07 -5.45
C THR A 228 10.77 -13.46 -6.51
N GLU A 229 10.39 -13.58 -7.79
CA GLU A 229 11.15 -13.02 -8.91
C GLU A 229 11.13 -11.48 -8.89
N GLU A 230 9.96 -10.89 -8.69
CA GLU A 230 9.79 -9.43 -8.65
C GLU A 230 10.51 -8.79 -7.45
N LEU A 231 10.46 -9.42 -6.27
CA LEU A 231 11.06 -8.91 -5.04
C LEU A 231 12.56 -9.18 -4.94
N ALA A 232 13.13 -10.02 -5.81
CA ALA A 232 14.56 -10.32 -5.82
C ALA A 232 15.42 -9.08 -6.11
N SER A 233 14.87 -8.06 -6.78
CA SER A 233 15.52 -6.76 -6.98
C SER A 233 15.58 -5.92 -5.70
N CYS A 234 14.68 -6.18 -4.74
CA CYS A 234 14.57 -5.45 -3.48
C CYS A 234 15.42 -6.03 -2.35
N GLY A 235 15.93 -7.26 -2.49
CA GLY A 235 16.74 -7.93 -1.47
C GLY A 235 16.71 -9.46 -1.59
N SER A 236 17.33 -10.14 -0.63
CA SER A 236 17.27 -11.60 -0.59
C SER A 236 15.85 -12.06 -0.20
N VAL A 237 15.25 -12.92 -1.03
CA VAL A 237 13.88 -13.43 -0.82
C VAL A 237 13.94 -14.92 -0.48
N LEU A 238 13.25 -15.33 0.58
CA LEU A 238 13.01 -16.73 0.91
C LEU A 238 11.51 -17.02 0.89
N HIS A 239 11.11 -17.98 0.05
CA HIS A 239 9.74 -18.48 0.00
C HIS A 239 9.61 -19.75 0.84
N LEU A 240 8.92 -19.63 1.97
CA LEU A 240 8.60 -20.75 2.86
C LEU A 240 7.19 -21.28 2.56
N GLN A 241 7.15 -22.50 2.02
CA GLN A 241 5.90 -23.22 1.75
C GLN A 241 5.64 -24.24 2.85
N ARG A 242 4.53 -24.05 3.58
CA ARG A 242 4.12 -24.98 4.65
C ARG A 242 3.89 -26.40 4.11
N ASP A 243 3.41 -26.51 2.89
CA ASP A 243 3.13 -27.80 2.26
C ASP A 243 4.41 -28.56 1.88
N GLU A 244 5.51 -27.88 1.55
CA GLU A 244 6.81 -28.53 1.34
C GLU A 244 7.36 -29.08 2.66
N ILE A 245 7.21 -28.34 3.76
CA ILE A 245 7.63 -28.79 5.09
C ILE A 245 6.76 -29.95 5.57
N LEU A 246 5.46 -29.93 5.28
CA LEU A 246 4.58 -31.07 5.50
C LEU A 246 5.08 -32.32 4.77
N MET A 247 5.48 -32.18 3.51
CA MET A 247 5.95 -33.32 2.72
C MET A 247 7.27 -33.90 3.20
N LYS A 248 8.06 -33.20 4.03
CA LYS A 248 9.22 -33.79 4.73
C LYS A 248 8.82 -34.89 5.72
N LEU A 249 7.55 -34.93 6.15
CA LEU A 249 7.00 -35.97 7.02
C LEU A 249 6.30 -37.09 6.25
N ALA A 250 6.30 -37.05 4.91
CA ALA A 250 5.72 -38.08 4.08
C ALA A 250 6.52 -39.37 4.18
N LYS A 251 5.82 -40.51 4.17
CA LYS A 251 6.46 -41.81 3.98
C LYS A 251 6.86 -41.97 2.52
N GLU A 252 7.81 -42.85 2.25
CA GLU A 252 8.22 -43.17 0.88
C GLU A 252 7.00 -43.64 0.06
N GLY A 253 6.81 -43.01 -1.11
CA GLY A 253 5.66 -43.27 -2.00
C GLY A 253 4.31 -42.72 -1.53
N GLU A 254 4.24 -42.02 -0.39
CA GLU A 254 2.98 -41.47 0.12
C GLU A 254 2.54 -40.23 -0.67
N SER A 255 1.28 -40.22 -1.09
CA SER A 255 0.69 -39.05 -1.75
C SER A 255 0.48 -37.89 -0.77
N TYR A 256 0.46 -36.67 -1.28
CA TYR A 256 0.19 -35.47 -0.48
C TYR A 256 -1.09 -35.60 0.35
N SER A 257 -2.20 -36.02 -0.28
CA SER A 257 -3.48 -36.15 0.42
C SER A 257 -3.41 -37.15 1.58
N SER A 258 -2.76 -38.30 1.36
CA SER A 258 -2.57 -39.32 2.39
C SER A 258 -1.74 -38.78 3.56
N CYS A 259 -0.61 -38.14 3.25
CA CYS A 259 0.26 -37.50 4.25
C CYS A 259 -0.50 -36.43 5.05
N TYR A 260 -1.23 -35.55 4.35
CA TYR A 260 -2.01 -34.47 4.96
C TYR A 260 -3.06 -34.99 5.94
N TYR A 261 -3.88 -35.98 5.55
CA TYR A 261 -4.92 -36.53 6.43
C TYR A 261 -4.31 -37.29 7.61
N ARG A 262 -3.20 -38.01 7.40
CA ARG A 262 -2.46 -38.68 8.48
C ARG A 262 -1.96 -37.68 9.52
N ILE A 263 -1.28 -36.63 9.09
CA ILE A 263 -0.79 -35.56 9.98
C ILE A 263 -1.97 -34.85 10.65
N LYS A 264 -3.06 -34.58 9.92
CA LYS A 264 -4.27 -33.97 10.49
C LYS A 264 -4.93 -34.86 11.56
N GLY A 265 -4.82 -36.18 11.43
CA GLY A 265 -5.36 -37.15 12.39
C GLY A 265 -4.48 -37.41 13.62
N ASP A 266 -3.19 -37.07 13.57
CA ASP A 266 -2.20 -37.44 14.59
C ASP A 266 -1.62 -36.20 15.32
N PRO A 267 -1.92 -36.03 16.62
CA PRO A 267 -1.40 -34.91 17.43
C PRO A 267 0.13 -34.87 17.56
N ALA A 268 0.83 -36.00 17.50
CA ALA A 268 2.29 -36.03 17.58
C ALA A 268 2.92 -35.50 16.28
N LEU A 269 2.40 -35.94 15.13
CA LEU A 269 2.85 -35.44 13.82
C LEU A 269 2.51 -33.96 13.60
N LYS A 270 1.38 -33.47 14.13
CA LYS A 270 1.09 -32.02 14.13
C LYS A 270 2.15 -31.23 14.86
N ARG A 271 2.55 -31.67 16.06
CA ARG A 271 3.60 -31.02 16.84
C ARG A 271 4.93 -31.06 16.10
N GLN A 272 5.28 -32.19 15.50
CA GLN A 272 6.49 -32.29 14.70
C GLN A 272 6.48 -31.33 13.50
N LEU A 273 5.34 -31.20 12.79
CA LEU A 273 5.18 -30.20 11.72
C LEU A 273 5.35 -28.76 12.24
N GLN A 274 4.77 -28.43 13.39
CA GLN A 274 4.93 -27.12 14.02
C GLN A 274 6.39 -26.83 14.38
N THR A 275 7.12 -27.82 14.93
CA THR A 275 8.55 -27.68 15.25
C THR A 275 9.38 -27.44 14.00
N LEU A 276 9.21 -28.25 12.94
CA LEU A 276 9.92 -28.07 11.68
C LEU A 276 9.61 -26.70 11.03
N TRP A 277 8.37 -26.26 11.14
CA TRP A 277 7.96 -24.94 10.67
C TRP A 277 8.67 -23.83 11.43
N GLN A 278 8.69 -23.90 12.77
CA GLN A 278 9.37 -22.94 13.63
C GLN A 278 10.88 -22.89 13.34
N GLU A 279 11.53 -24.05 13.19
CA GLU A 279 12.95 -24.14 12.83
C GLU A 279 13.25 -23.47 11.48
N CYS A 280 12.37 -23.64 10.48
CA CYS A 280 12.51 -22.97 9.19
C CYS A 280 12.35 -21.44 9.31
N LEU A 281 11.43 -20.97 10.17
CA LEU A 281 11.24 -19.54 10.43
C LEU A 281 12.45 -18.94 11.16
N ASP A 282 12.94 -19.62 12.20
CA ASP A 282 14.04 -19.13 13.05
C ASP A 282 15.38 -19.17 12.30
N SER A 283 15.57 -20.13 11.39
CA SER A 283 16.79 -20.26 10.57
C SER A 283 16.76 -19.46 9.26
N ALA A 284 15.61 -18.90 8.87
CA ALA A 284 15.52 -18.04 7.72
C ALA A 284 16.51 -16.88 7.89
N SER A 285 17.31 -16.57 6.87
CA SER A 285 18.30 -15.49 6.87
C SER A 285 18.03 -14.40 5.84
N ALA A 286 16.90 -14.47 5.13
CA ALA A 286 16.54 -13.55 4.06
C ALA A 286 16.07 -12.18 4.56
N ASP A 287 16.19 -11.16 3.71
CA ASP A 287 15.67 -9.80 3.92
C ASP A 287 14.14 -9.79 3.77
N ILE A 288 13.60 -10.63 2.87
CA ILE A 288 12.17 -10.77 2.62
C ILE A 288 11.78 -12.24 2.77
N LEU A 289 10.78 -12.50 3.62
CA LEU A 289 10.23 -13.83 3.86
C LEU A 289 8.81 -13.92 3.31
N LEU A 290 8.60 -14.70 2.26
CA LEU A 290 7.27 -15.03 1.76
C LEU A 290 6.77 -16.29 2.48
N VAL A 291 5.74 -16.16 3.29
CA VAL A 291 5.16 -17.25 4.08
C VAL A 291 3.87 -17.72 3.42
N ASP A 292 3.92 -18.84 2.69
CA ASP A 292 2.76 -19.48 2.05
C ASP A 292 2.18 -20.57 2.96
N THR A 293 0.99 -20.30 3.49
CA THR A 293 0.28 -21.23 4.35
C THR A 293 -1.24 -21.11 4.20
N CYS A 294 -1.98 -22.11 4.66
CA CYS A 294 -3.43 -22.03 4.66
C CYS A 294 -3.93 -21.22 5.86
N GLN A 295 -5.01 -20.46 5.64
CA GLN A 295 -5.56 -19.54 6.64
C GLN A 295 -5.91 -20.25 7.95
N THR A 296 -6.44 -21.48 7.88
CA THR A 296 -6.79 -22.27 9.06
C THR A 296 -5.58 -22.64 9.90
N TYR A 297 -4.45 -22.95 9.27
CA TYR A 297 -3.20 -23.25 9.99
C TYR A 297 -2.63 -22.00 10.64
N PHE A 298 -2.62 -20.87 9.93
CA PHE A 298 -2.18 -19.58 10.48
C PHE A 298 -2.96 -19.21 11.74
N LEU A 299 -4.30 -19.21 11.67
CA LEU A 299 -5.17 -18.84 12.79
C LEU A 299 -5.02 -19.78 14.00
N SER A 300 -4.76 -21.07 13.76
CA SER A 300 -4.65 -22.07 14.83
C SER A 300 -3.27 -22.08 15.50
N ASN A 301 -2.28 -21.38 14.93
CA ASN A 301 -0.88 -21.44 15.35
C ASN A 301 -0.24 -20.06 15.49
N MET A 302 -1.03 -19.01 15.72
CA MET A 302 -0.54 -17.62 15.77
C MET A 302 0.69 -17.40 16.67
N ILE A 303 0.81 -18.14 17.78
CA ILE A 303 1.96 -18.07 18.71
C ILE A 303 3.26 -18.49 18.00
N GLY A 304 3.22 -19.49 17.12
CA GLY A 304 4.39 -19.92 16.33
C GLY A 304 4.79 -18.95 15.22
N PHE A 305 4.08 -17.85 15.05
CA PHE A 305 4.43 -16.78 14.12
C PHE A 305 4.96 -15.53 14.84
N GLU A 306 5.09 -15.52 16.18
CA GLU A 306 5.54 -14.35 16.93
C GLU A 306 6.92 -13.85 16.48
N ASN A 307 7.84 -14.75 16.10
CA ASN A 307 9.17 -14.39 15.59
C ASN A 307 9.16 -13.84 14.15
N CYS A 308 8.02 -13.90 13.45
CA CYS A 308 7.83 -13.29 12.14
C CYS A 308 7.44 -11.80 12.21
N PHE A 309 7.14 -11.29 13.40
CA PHE A 309 6.70 -9.91 13.65
C PHE A 309 7.70 -9.16 14.54
#